data_AF-A0A3N2DP16-F1
#
_entry.id   AF-A0A3N2DP16-F1
#
_cell.length_a   1.000
_cell.length_b   1.000
_cell.length_c   1.000
_cell.angle_alpha   90.00
_cell.angle_beta   90.00
_cell.angle_gamma   90.00
#
_symmetry.space_group_name_H-M   'P 1'
#
loop_
_entity.id
_entity.type
_entity.pdbx_description
1 polymer ?
#
loop_
_entity_poly.entity_id
_entity_poly.type
_entity_poly.pdbx_seq_one_letter_code
_entity_poly.pdbx_strand_id
1 'polypeptide(L)'
;MKLKMILTLALPLISLIITPTLFANSDENIRACKKINSNIARYEAKRRKGGSAKKMNHWLHKIHLYEDQYSEKDCMKYRRWL
;
A
#
# COMPACT_ATOMS: atom_id res chain seq x y z
N MET A 1 35.32 -50.24 -38.47
CA MET A 1 34.40 -49.18 -38.01
C MET A 1 33.99 -49.46 -36.57
N LYS A 2 34.50 -48.71 -35.60
CA LYS A 2 33.96 -48.69 -34.23
C LYS A 2 34.02 -47.25 -33.73
N LEU A 3 32.91 -46.55 -33.90
CA LEU A 3 32.66 -45.21 -33.40
C LEU A 3 31.98 -45.37 -32.03
N LYS A 4 32.66 -45.01 -30.94
CA LYS A 4 32.01 -44.80 -29.63
C LYS A 4 32.57 -43.51 -29.04
N MET A 5 31.95 -42.41 -29.46
CA MET A 5 32.17 -41.07 -28.95
C MET A 5 31.26 -40.93 -27.71
N ILE A 6 31.84 -41.12 -26.52
CA ILE A 6 31.15 -40.83 -25.25
C ILE A 6 31.57 -39.41 -24.87
N LEU A 7 30.76 -38.43 -25.28
CA LEU A 7 30.85 -37.05 -24.84
C LEU A 7 29.75 -36.82 -23.80
N THR A 8 30.00 -37.25 -22.56
CA THR A 8 29.19 -36.88 -21.41
C THR A 8 29.48 -35.43 -21.05
N LEU A 9 28.62 -34.52 -21.53
CA LEU A 9 28.58 -33.11 -21.14
C LEU A 9 28.09 -33.00 -19.69
N ALA A 10 28.87 -32.29 -18.86
CA ALA A 10 28.56 -31.99 -17.47
C ALA A 10 27.66 -30.74 -17.33
N LEU A 11 26.73 -30.82 -16.36
CA LEU A 11 26.07 -29.83 -15.46
C LEU A 11 26.23 -28.30 -15.70
N PRO A 12 25.35 -27.43 -15.14
CA PRO A 12 24.00 -27.62 -14.59
C PRO A 12 22.98 -26.57 -15.10
N LEU A 13 21.68 -26.92 -15.15
CA LEU A 13 20.60 -25.93 -15.23
C LEU A 13 20.48 -25.22 -13.87
N ILE A 14 21.07 -24.04 -13.73
CA ILE A 14 20.69 -23.09 -12.67
C ILE A 14 19.74 -22.09 -13.32
N SER A 15 18.45 -22.40 -13.30
CA SER A 15 17.40 -21.41 -13.55
C SER A 15 17.33 -20.49 -12.34
N LEU A 16 18.09 -19.40 -12.37
CA LEU A 16 18.00 -18.35 -11.37
C LEU A 16 16.62 -17.68 -11.50
N ILE A 17 15.72 -18.02 -10.58
CA ILE A 17 14.41 -17.41 -10.44
C ILE A 17 14.65 -15.97 -9.97
N ILE A 18 14.60 -15.01 -10.90
CA ILE A 18 14.51 -13.60 -10.55
C ILE A 18 13.03 -13.26 -10.43
N THR A 19 12.48 -13.37 -9.22
CA THR A 19 11.18 -12.80 -8.89
C THR A 19 11.35 -11.29 -8.67
N PRO A 20 10.67 -10.42 -9.44
CA PRO A 20 10.66 -8.99 -9.14
C PRO A 20 9.76 -8.73 -7.92
N THR A 21 10.35 -8.52 -6.74
CA THR A 21 9.68 -8.14 -5.48
C THR A 21 9.40 -6.63 -5.39
N LEU A 22 9.03 -5.97 -6.49
CA LEU A 22 8.83 -4.51 -6.51
C LEU A 22 7.42 -4.04 -6.12
N PHE A 23 6.46 -4.95 -5.92
CA PHE A 23 5.05 -4.59 -5.68
C PHE A 23 4.60 -4.66 -4.20
N ALA A 24 5.41 -5.21 -3.30
CA ALA A 24 4.98 -5.38 -1.90
C ALA A 24 4.87 -4.06 -1.12
N ASN A 25 5.79 -3.10 -1.38
CA ASN A 25 5.80 -1.81 -0.67
C ASN A 25 4.69 -0.85 -1.11
N SER A 26 4.25 -0.91 -2.37
CA SER A 26 3.14 -0.06 -2.83
C SER A 26 1.82 -0.46 -2.18
N ASP A 27 1.57 -1.75 -2.02
CA ASP A 27 0.32 -2.25 -1.45
C ASP A 27 0.17 -1.87 0.04
N GLU A 28 1.26 -1.89 0.80
CA GLU A 28 1.24 -1.48 2.20
C GLU A 28 0.96 0.02 2.35
N ASN A 29 1.63 0.86 1.56
CA ASN A 29 1.43 2.31 1.57
C ASN A 29 0.01 2.68 1.13
N ILE A 30 -0.51 2.06 0.06
CA ILE A 30 -1.89 2.25 -0.37
C ILE A 30 -2.87 1.84 0.73
N ARG A 31 -2.64 0.71 1.41
CA ARG A 31 -3.50 0.25 2.52
C ARG A 31 -3.48 1.23 3.69
N ALA A 32 -2.31 1.77 4.05
CA ALA A 32 -2.19 2.79 5.08
C ALA A 32 -2.97 4.05 4.70
N CYS A 33 -2.83 4.53 3.48
CA CYS A 33 -3.56 5.69 2.97
C CYS A 33 -5.08 5.45 2.91
N LYS A 34 -5.54 4.25 2.52
CA LYS A 34 -6.96 3.87 2.56
C LYS A 34 -7.52 3.95 3.97
N LYS A 35 -6.76 3.48 4.97
CA LYS A 35 -7.18 3.53 6.38
C LYS A 35 -7.32 4.97 6.86
N ILE A 36 -6.37 5.84 6.52
CA ILE A 36 -6.43 7.27 6.87
C ILE A 36 -7.64 7.94 6.21
N ASN A 37 -7.81 7.75 4.90
CA ASN A 37 -8.94 8.31 4.14
C ASN A 37 -10.29 7.84 4.71
N SER A 38 -10.39 6.56 5.06
CA SER A 38 -11.60 6.00 5.68
C SER A 38 -11.89 6.61 7.06
N ASN A 39 -10.86 6.94 7.84
CA ASN A 39 -11.03 7.63 9.11
C ASN A 39 -11.55 9.05 8.90
N ILE A 40 -10.99 9.81 7.94
CA ILE A 40 -11.46 11.15 7.56
C ILE A 40 -12.95 11.08 7.23
N ALA A 41 -13.33 10.24 6.26
CA ALA A 41 -14.72 10.08 5.83
C ALA A 41 -15.66 9.70 6.99
N ARG A 42 -15.21 8.84 7.92
CA ARG A 42 -15.99 8.47 9.10
C ARG A 42 -16.25 9.65 10.03
N TYR A 43 -15.26 10.50 10.27
CA TYR A 43 -15.44 11.67 11.14
C TYR A 43 -16.23 12.80 10.45
N GLU A 44 -16.08 12.97 9.13
CA GLU A 44 -16.95 13.84 8.35
C GLU A 44 -18.41 13.39 8.43
N ALA A 45 -18.67 12.09 8.24
CA ALA A 45 -20.02 11.55 8.35
C ALA A 45 -20.61 11.80 9.75
N LYS A 46 -19.81 11.70 10.81
CA LYS A 46 -20.24 12.07 12.17
C LYS A 46 -20.58 13.56 12.27
N ARG A 47 -19.73 14.46 11.72
CA ARG A 47 -20.01 15.91 11.69
C ARG A 47 -21.28 16.24 10.91
N ARG A 48 -21.49 15.63 9.74
CA ARG A 48 -22.70 15.81 8.92
C ARG A 48 -23.97 15.36 9.66
N LYS A 49 -23.90 14.29 10.45
CA LYS A 49 -25.00 13.85 11.31
C LYS A 49 -25.31 14.80 12.48
N GLY A 50 -24.39 15.73 12.79
CA GLY A 50 -24.55 16.69 13.87
C GLY A 50 -24.30 16.10 15.26
N GLY A 51 -24.55 16.92 16.28
CA GLY A 51 -24.31 16.60 17.69
C GLY A 51 -24.06 17.86 18.52
N SER A 52 -23.58 17.69 19.75
CA SER A 52 -23.18 18.84 20.56
C SER A 52 -21.95 19.54 19.97
N ALA A 53 -21.84 20.85 20.20
CA ALA A 53 -20.68 21.65 19.76
C ALA A 53 -19.34 21.02 20.18
N LYS A 54 -19.26 20.47 21.40
CA LYS A 54 -18.07 19.75 21.90
C LYS A 54 -17.72 18.53 21.03
N LYS A 55 -18.71 17.72 20.64
CA LYS A 55 -18.49 16.55 19.76
C LYS A 55 -18.08 16.98 18.36
N MET A 56 -18.73 18.00 17.82
CA MET A 56 -18.40 18.55 16.50
C MET A 56 -16.95 19.06 16.44
N ASN A 57 -16.52 19.81 17.45
CA ASN A 57 -15.15 20.32 17.52
C ASN A 57 -14.13 19.18 17.67
N HIS A 58 -14.44 18.18 18.51
CA HIS A 58 -13.60 16.99 18.64
C HIS A 58 -13.42 16.25 17.31
N TRP A 59 -14.50 16.06 16.54
CA TRP A 59 -14.40 15.41 15.22
C TRP A 59 -13.65 16.26 14.20
N LEU A 60 -13.76 17.59 14.25
CA LEU A 60 -12.95 18.48 13.39
C LEU A 60 -11.46 18.25 13.62
N HIS A 61 -11.07 18.27 14.90
CA HIS A 61 -9.69 18.07 15.28
C HIS A 61 -9.17 16.69 14.84
N LYS A 62 -10.01 15.65 14.92
CA LYS A 62 -9.66 14.33 14.38
C LYS A 62 -9.51 14.33 12.87
N ILE A 63 -10.36 15.05 12.13
CA ILE A 63 -10.23 15.18 10.67
C ILE A 63 -8.89 15.82 10.32
N HIS A 64 -8.57 16.98 10.89
CA HIS A 64 -7.30 17.66 10.63
C HIS A 64 -6.10 16.76 10.95
N LEU A 65 -6.11 16.06 12.08
CA LEU A 65 -5.03 15.11 12.41
C LEU A 65 -4.84 14.02 11.33
N TYR A 66 -5.92 13.51 10.75
CA TYR A 66 -5.81 12.50 9.69
C TYR A 66 -5.44 13.13 8.34
N GLU A 67 -5.84 14.37 8.05
CA GLU A 67 -5.42 15.11 6.87
C GLU A 67 -3.91 15.40 6.91
N ASP A 68 -3.39 15.78 8.09
CA ASP A 68 -1.96 15.94 8.33
C ASP A 68 -1.21 14.63 8.06
N GLN A 69 -1.68 13.51 8.65
CA GLN A 69 -1.10 12.18 8.39
C GLN A 69 -1.20 11.75 6.93
N TYR A 70 -2.27 12.12 6.24
CA TYR A 70 -2.46 11.85 4.82
C TYR A 70 -1.41 12.60 3.99
N SER A 71 -1.13 13.86 4.34
CA SER A 71 -0.11 14.69 3.72
C SER A 71 1.31 14.19 4.03
N GLU A 72 1.61 13.88 5.29
CA GLU A 72 2.92 13.37 5.74
C GLU A 72 3.30 12.05 5.04
N LYS A 73 2.32 11.19 4.77
CA LYS A 73 2.53 9.93 4.03
C LYS A 73 2.47 10.09 2.51
N ASP A 74 2.32 11.33 2.03
CA ASP A 74 2.22 11.64 0.60
C ASP A 74 1.14 10.82 -0.11
N CYS A 75 0.00 10.60 0.58
CA CYS A 75 -1.09 9.78 0.09
C CYS A 75 -1.74 10.35 -1.17
N MET A 76 -1.48 11.62 -1.50
CA MET A 76 -1.87 12.23 -2.77
C MET A 76 -1.34 11.45 -3.98
N LYS A 77 -0.15 10.88 -3.91
CA LYS A 77 0.40 10.00 -4.96
C LYS A 77 -0.47 8.79 -5.24
N TYR A 78 -1.20 8.32 -4.23
CA TYR A 78 -2.02 7.11 -4.33
C TYR A 78 -3.51 7.39 -4.56
N ARG A 79 -3.91 8.66 -4.73
CA ARG A 79 -5.32 9.09 -4.80
C ARG A 79 -6.18 8.30 -5.80
N ARG A 80 -5.61 7.81 -6.90
CA ARG A 80 -6.32 6.98 -7.89
C ARG A 80 -6.84 5.66 -7.30
N TRP A 81 -6.20 5.14 -6.27
CA TRP A 81 -6.48 3.83 -5.68
C TRP A 81 -7.16 3.89 -4.31
N LEU A 82 -7.46 5.10 -3.80
CA LEU A 82 -8.10 5.34 -2.49
C LEU A 82 -9.61 5.52 -2.64
#